data_AF-A0A196MBI7-F1
#
_entry.id   AF-A0A196MBI7-F1
#
_cell.length_a   1.000
_cell.length_b   1.000
_cell.length_c   1.000
_cell.angle_alpha   90.00
_cell.angle_beta   90.00
_cell.angle_gamma   90.00
#
_symmetry.space_group_name_H-M   'P 1'
#
loop_
_entity.id
_entity.type
_entity.pdbx_description
1 polymer ?
#
loop_
_entity_poly.entity_id
_entity_poly.type
_entity_poly.pdbx_seq_one_letter_code
_entity_poly.pdbx_strand_id
1 'polypeptide(L)'
;MDDATPIAVDGWRPLDRVAVTGFETALPPLDVRAVPGGAEMRVQPHTGCANVMGSLHGGFLSAIAEQSLFLPLYLHGRCSRGGIVVIDFTLSFLASGDIATPIVARLELLRETGRMAFVRGTLWQGDVAITAYSGTVRKLDKR
;
A
#
# COMPACT_ATOMS: atom_id res chain seq x y z
N MET A 1 20.38 21.00 12.63
CA MET A 1 20.58 20.62 11.23
C MET A 1 19.19 20.27 10.73
N ASP A 2 18.58 21.22 10.03
CA ASP A 2 17.16 21.22 9.65
C ASP A 2 16.77 19.97 8.88
N ASP A 3 15.93 19.12 9.47
CA ASP A 3 15.20 18.08 8.75
C ASP A 3 13.86 18.70 8.29
N ALA A 4 13.93 19.43 7.19
CA ALA A 4 12.74 19.99 6.56
C ALA A 4 11.83 18.83 6.15
N THR A 5 10.70 18.67 6.85
CA THR A 5 9.63 17.76 6.45
C THR A 5 9.27 18.04 4.99
N PRO A 6 9.32 17.05 4.08
CA PRO A 6 9.05 17.30 2.66
C PRO A 6 7.66 17.91 2.49
N ILE A 7 7.61 19.06 1.81
CA ILE A 7 6.36 19.74 1.47
C ILE A 7 5.60 18.83 0.49
N ALA A 8 4.33 18.56 0.80
CA ALA A 8 3.46 17.74 -0.04
C ALA A 8 3.30 18.37 -1.43
N VAL A 9 3.71 17.65 -2.48
CA VAL A 9 3.43 17.99 -3.88
C VAL A 9 2.26 17.14 -4.33
N ASP A 10 1.23 17.75 -4.93
CA ASP A 10 0.03 17.06 -5.44
C ASP A 10 -0.70 16.15 -4.43
N GLY A 11 -0.59 16.48 -3.14
CA GLY A 11 -1.19 15.74 -2.03
C GLY A 11 -0.44 14.48 -1.60
N TRP A 12 0.70 14.15 -2.23
CA TRP A 12 1.56 13.05 -1.79
C TRP A 12 2.33 13.43 -0.53
N ARG A 13 2.38 12.50 0.41
CA ARG A 13 3.23 12.59 1.59
C ARG A 13 3.91 11.25 1.87
N PRO A 14 5.10 11.24 2.48
CA PRO A 14 5.65 10.01 3.03
C PRO A 14 4.65 9.37 4.00
N LEU A 15 4.49 8.06 3.92
CA LEU A 15 3.77 7.30 4.94
C LEU A 15 4.55 7.38 6.25
N ASP A 16 3.92 7.86 7.32
CA ASP A 16 4.61 8.13 8.59
C ASP A 16 5.47 6.94 9.02
N ARG A 17 6.75 7.21 9.27
CA ARG A 17 7.69 6.25 9.84
C ARG A 17 7.47 6.22 11.34
N VAL A 18 6.55 5.37 11.80
CA VAL A 18 6.71 4.78 13.14
C VAL A 18 8.01 3.98 13.08
N ALA A 19 8.79 3.86 14.18
CA ALA A 19 10.04 3.10 14.18
C ALA A 19 9.82 1.74 13.49
N VAL A 20 10.26 1.64 12.23
CA VAL A 20 9.91 0.51 11.38
C VAL A 20 10.74 -0.65 11.89
N THR A 21 10.08 -1.66 12.43
CA THR A 21 10.71 -2.90 12.89
C THR A 21 10.06 -4.08 12.17
N GLY A 22 10.72 -5.24 12.18
CA GLY A 22 10.19 -6.44 11.54
C GLY A 22 10.19 -6.37 10.01
N PHE A 23 9.23 -7.05 9.38
CA PHE A 23 9.20 -7.28 7.93
C PHE A 23 9.15 -5.99 7.10
N GLU A 24 8.49 -4.94 7.60
CA GLU A 24 8.39 -3.65 6.90
C GLU A 24 9.76 -2.99 6.64
N THR A 25 10.81 -3.36 7.40
CA THR A 25 12.18 -2.86 7.15
C THR A 25 12.79 -3.35 5.84
N ALA A 26 12.27 -4.45 5.29
CA ALA A 26 12.69 -4.99 4.00
C ALA A 26 11.95 -4.35 2.81
N LEU A 27 10.96 -3.48 3.06
CA LEU A 27 10.17 -2.84 2.02
C LEU A 27 10.67 -1.42 1.74
N PRO A 28 10.64 -0.94 0.49
CA PRO A 28 10.99 0.43 0.17
C PRO A 28 10.01 1.42 0.84
N PRO A 29 10.42 2.68 1.05
CA PRO A 29 9.54 3.69 1.60
C PRO A 29 8.32 3.94 0.69
N LEU A 30 7.19 4.22 1.32
CA LEU A 30 5.92 4.45 0.65
C LEU A 30 5.55 5.93 0.71
N ASP A 31 5.12 6.49 -0.42
CA ASP A 31 4.37 7.74 -0.46
C ASP A 31 2.88 7.42 -0.54
N VAL A 32 2.04 8.23 0.09
CA VAL A 32 0.60 8.01 0.14
C VAL A 32 -0.19 9.30 -0.03
N ARG A 33 -1.42 9.19 -0.52
CA ARG A 33 -2.41 10.28 -0.51
C ARG A 33 -3.82 9.74 -0.39
N ALA A 34 -4.69 10.53 0.25
CA ALA A 34 -6.12 10.26 0.27
C ALA A 34 -6.73 10.64 -1.07
N VAL A 35 -7.69 9.85 -1.54
CA VAL A 35 -8.59 10.19 -2.66
C VAL A 35 -10.04 9.98 -2.22
N PRO A 36 -11.05 10.57 -2.89
CA PRO A 36 -12.45 10.33 -2.55
C PRO A 36 -12.78 8.83 -2.55
N GLY A 37 -13.28 8.31 -1.43
CA GLY A 37 -13.65 6.89 -1.29
C GLY A 37 -12.48 5.90 -1.26
N GLY A 38 -11.24 6.37 -1.18
CA GLY A 38 -10.08 5.49 -1.35
C GLY A 38 -8.75 6.08 -0.92
N ALA A 39 -7.68 5.46 -1.39
CA ALA A 39 -6.31 5.90 -1.18
C ALA A 39 -5.46 5.58 -2.40
N GLU A 40 -4.36 6.30 -2.55
CA GLU A 40 -3.27 5.90 -3.45
C GLU A 40 -1.97 5.78 -2.67
N MET A 41 -1.13 4.84 -3.12
CA MET A 41 0.19 4.60 -2.58
C MET A 41 1.19 4.47 -3.73
N ARG A 42 2.36 5.06 -3.59
CA ARG A 42 3.45 4.99 -4.56
C ARG A 42 4.69 4.41 -3.91
N VAL A 43 5.38 3.53 -4.63
CA VAL A 43 6.65 2.95 -4.20
C VAL A 43 7.61 2.86 -5.37
N GLN A 44 8.88 3.17 -5.15
CA GLN A 44 9.96 2.92 -6.10
C GLN A 44 10.61 1.58 -5.75
N PRO A 45 10.52 0.55 -6.62
CA PRO A 45 11.24 -0.70 -6.40
C PRO A 45 12.76 -0.51 -6.48
N HIS A 46 13.49 -1.43 -5.86
CA HIS A 46 14.94 -1.55 -6.00
C HIS A 46 15.33 -2.99 -6.38
N THR A 47 16.62 -3.26 -6.58
CA THR A 47 17.12 -4.59 -7.01
C THR A 47 16.69 -5.73 -6.08
N GLY A 48 16.66 -5.51 -4.76
CA GLY A 48 16.14 -6.47 -3.79
C GLY A 48 14.64 -6.82 -3.91
N CYS A 49 13.86 -6.10 -4.74
CA CYS A 49 12.45 -6.41 -5.02
C CYS A 49 12.29 -7.40 -6.20
N ALA A 50 13.37 -7.69 -6.93
CA ALA A 50 13.33 -8.56 -8.11
C ALA A 50 13.32 -10.05 -7.73
N ASN A 51 12.77 -10.87 -8.63
CA ASN A 51 12.95 -12.31 -8.65
C ASN A 51 14.23 -12.70 -9.40
N VAL A 52 14.51 -14.00 -9.47
CA VAL A 52 15.69 -14.56 -10.16
C VAL A 52 15.75 -14.23 -11.67
N MET A 53 14.63 -13.82 -12.27
CA MET A 53 14.54 -13.41 -13.68
C MET A 53 14.67 -11.89 -13.86
N GLY A 54 14.92 -11.13 -12.80
CA GLY A 54 15.05 -9.67 -12.83
C GLY A 54 13.73 -8.89 -12.89
N SER A 55 12.58 -9.57 -12.99
CA SER A 55 11.25 -8.95 -12.87
C SER A 55 10.84 -8.82 -11.41
N LEU A 56 9.81 -8.03 -11.09
CA LEU A 56 9.31 -7.90 -9.72
C LEU A 56 8.90 -9.26 -9.13
N HIS A 57 9.34 -9.53 -7.90
CA HIS A 57 9.01 -10.77 -7.20
C HIS A 57 7.53 -10.79 -6.79
N GLY A 58 6.84 -11.90 -7.01
CA GLY A 58 5.43 -12.02 -6.65
C GLY A 58 5.18 -11.79 -5.15
N GLY A 59 6.07 -12.29 -4.29
CA GLY A 59 6.02 -12.03 -2.85
C GLY A 59 6.23 -10.56 -2.46
N PHE A 60 7.02 -9.80 -3.22
CA PHE A 60 7.16 -8.35 -3.00
C PHE A 60 5.86 -7.62 -3.39
N LEU A 61 5.29 -7.96 -4.54
CA LEU A 61 4.00 -7.41 -4.98
C LEU A 61 2.87 -7.74 -4.00
N SER A 62 2.84 -8.97 -3.47
CA SER A 62 1.89 -9.38 -2.44
C SER A 62 2.05 -8.58 -1.14
N ALA A 63 3.29 -8.39 -0.68
CA ALA A 63 3.58 -7.59 0.52
C ALA A 63 3.11 -6.13 0.37
N ILE A 64 3.43 -5.51 -0.76
CA ILE A 64 3.02 -4.13 -1.05
C ILE A 64 1.49 -4.01 -1.18
N ALA A 65 0.84 -4.97 -1.84
CA ALA A 65 -0.61 -5.01 -1.94
C ALA A 65 -1.28 -5.16 -0.57
N GLU A 66 -0.82 -6.09 0.27
CA GLU A 66 -1.33 -6.33 1.61
C GLU A 66 -1.14 -5.10 2.52
N GLN A 67 0.09 -4.56 2.57
CA GLN A 67 0.41 -3.35 3.33
C GLN A 67 -0.45 -2.14 2.91
N SER A 68 -0.91 -2.08 1.67
CA SER A 68 -1.74 -0.96 1.21
C SER A 68 -3.20 -1.03 1.70
N LEU A 69 -3.71 -2.19 2.12
CA LEU A 69 -5.15 -2.41 2.40
C LEU A 69 -5.71 -1.52 3.51
N PHE A 70 -4.90 -1.10 4.48
CA PHE A 70 -5.35 -0.27 5.59
C PHE A 70 -5.45 1.23 5.21
N LEU A 71 -4.81 1.65 4.11
CA LEU A 71 -4.64 3.06 3.76
C LEU A 71 -5.97 3.83 3.58
N PRO A 72 -7.03 3.28 2.95
CA PRO A 72 -8.31 3.99 2.85
C PRO A 72 -8.95 4.28 4.21
N LEU A 73 -8.69 3.50 5.24
CA LEU A 73 -9.18 3.78 6.59
C LEU A 73 -8.28 4.78 7.31
N TYR A 74 -6.97 4.54 7.28
CA TYR A 74 -6.00 5.36 7.99
C TYR A 74 -5.93 6.80 7.47
N LEU A 75 -5.88 7.00 6.15
CA LEU A 75 -5.77 8.33 5.56
C LEU A 75 -7.05 9.16 5.71
N HIS A 76 -8.19 8.52 5.98
CA HIS A 76 -9.46 9.16 6.27
C HIS A 76 -9.75 9.23 7.78
N GLY A 77 -8.76 8.99 8.64
CA GLY A 77 -8.87 9.14 10.09
C GLY A 77 -9.79 8.10 10.77
N ARG A 78 -10.04 6.95 10.11
CA ARG A 78 -10.96 5.90 10.59
C ARG A 78 -10.28 4.79 11.39
N CYS A 79 -8.95 4.78 11.42
CA CYS A 79 -8.15 3.91 12.28
C CYS A 79 -6.77 4.53 12.59
N SER A 80 -6.16 4.07 13.67
CA SER A 80 -4.77 4.37 14.01
C SER A 80 -3.77 3.55 13.18
N ARG A 81 -2.50 3.98 13.14
CA ARG A 81 -1.43 3.16 12.56
C ARG A 81 -1.20 1.92 13.43
N GLY A 82 -1.21 0.73 12.82
CA GLY A 82 -1.17 -0.54 13.57
C GLY A 82 -2.52 -0.93 14.21
N GLY A 83 -3.56 -0.11 14.05
CA GLY A 83 -4.92 -0.38 14.54
C GLY A 83 -5.72 -1.33 13.65
N ILE A 84 -5.08 -2.07 12.75
CA ILE A 84 -5.73 -2.96 11.77
C ILE A 84 -4.95 -4.26 11.62
N VAL A 85 -5.70 -5.36 11.39
CA VAL A 85 -5.16 -6.64 10.91
C VAL A 85 -5.88 -7.07 9.64
N VAL A 86 -5.13 -7.64 8.69
CA VAL A 86 -5.70 -8.26 7.49
C VAL A 86 -6.24 -9.65 7.86
N ILE A 87 -7.50 -9.92 7.51
CA ILE A 87 -8.19 -11.19 7.80
C ILE A 87 -8.03 -12.16 6.63
N ASP A 88 -8.25 -11.64 5.43
CA ASP A 88 -8.05 -12.33 4.17
C ASP A 88 -7.63 -11.32 3.11
N PHE A 89 -6.88 -11.78 2.12
CA PHE A 89 -6.73 -11.08 0.86
C PHE A 89 -6.49 -12.10 -0.25
N THR A 90 -6.94 -11.77 -1.44
CA THR A 90 -6.66 -12.51 -2.68
C THR A 90 -6.04 -11.56 -3.67
N LEU A 91 -5.01 -12.01 -4.38
CA LEU A 91 -4.43 -11.27 -5.49
C LEU A 91 -4.32 -12.11 -6.75
N SER A 92 -4.37 -11.44 -7.90
CA SER A 92 -4.04 -12.00 -9.20
C SER A 92 -2.91 -11.20 -9.83
N PHE A 93 -1.92 -11.90 -10.38
CA PHE A 93 -0.85 -11.32 -11.18
C PHE A 93 -1.34 -11.20 -12.62
N LEU A 94 -1.47 -9.98 -13.12
CA LEU A 94 -2.05 -9.68 -14.43
C LEU A 94 -0.98 -9.50 -15.51
N ALA A 95 0.16 -8.91 -15.14
CA ALA A 95 1.29 -8.67 -16.03
C ALA A 95 2.61 -8.72 -15.24
N SER A 96 3.72 -8.93 -15.95
CA SER A 96 5.05 -8.77 -15.36
C SER A 96 5.32 -7.29 -15.07
N GLY A 97 6.03 -7.01 -13.99
CA GLY A 97 6.51 -5.67 -13.68
C GLY A 97 8.03 -5.61 -13.58
N ASP A 98 8.59 -4.42 -13.75
CA ASP A 98 10.03 -4.17 -13.74
C ASP A 98 10.47 -3.33 -12.51
N ILE A 99 11.77 -3.29 -12.22
CA ILE A 99 12.30 -2.55 -11.05
C ILE A 99 12.52 -1.05 -11.29
N ALA A 100 12.53 -0.61 -12.56
CA ALA A 100 12.81 0.78 -12.93
C ALA A 100 11.54 1.65 -12.81
N THR A 101 10.37 1.08 -13.11
CA THR A 101 9.10 1.80 -13.13
C THR A 101 8.48 1.86 -11.72
N PRO A 102 8.10 3.05 -11.21
CA PRO A 102 7.39 3.16 -9.95
C PRO A 102 6.06 2.39 -9.98
N ILE A 103 5.68 1.79 -8.85
CA ILE A 103 4.38 1.16 -8.67
C ILE A 103 3.44 2.18 -8.03
N VAL A 104 2.22 2.30 -8.58
CA VAL A 104 1.12 3.05 -7.98
C VAL A 104 0.00 2.07 -7.63
N ALA A 105 -0.29 1.91 -6.35
CA ALA A 105 -1.50 1.26 -5.88
C ALA A 105 -2.66 2.26 -5.88
N ARG A 106 -3.77 1.89 -6.53
CA ARG A 106 -5.04 2.61 -6.43
C ARG A 106 -6.01 1.74 -5.64
N LEU A 107 -6.51 2.28 -4.53
CA LEU A 107 -7.37 1.55 -3.60
C LEU A 107 -8.74 2.20 -3.46
N GLU A 108 -9.75 1.35 -3.33
CA GLU A 108 -11.14 1.73 -3.10
C GLU A 108 -11.69 1.03 -1.86
N LEU A 109 -12.27 1.81 -0.96
CA LEU A 109 -13.02 1.29 0.18
C LEU A 109 -14.44 0.92 -0.29
N LEU A 110 -14.67 -0.38 -0.49
CA LEU A 110 -15.95 -0.90 -1.00
C LEU A 110 -17.05 -0.81 0.07
N ARG A 111 -16.70 -1.17 1.30
CA ARG A 111 -17.63 -1.18 2.41
C ARG A 111 -16.88 -1.07 3.72
N GLU A 112 -17.44 -0.29 4.63
CA GLU A 112 -17.05 -0.26 6.03
C GLU A 112 -18.24 -0.62 6.91
N THR A 113 -17.96 -1.41 7.94
CA THR A 113 -18.90 -1.79 9.00
C THR A 113 -18.33 -1.36 10.36
N GLY A 114 -18.92 -1.82 11.46
CA GLY A 114 -18.41 -1.51 12.81
C GLY A 114 -16.91 -1.82 12.96
N ARG A 115 -16.51 -3.08 12.73
CA ARG A 115 -15.11 -3.53 12.90
C ARG A 115 -14.43 -4.00 11.63
N MET A 116 -15.17 -4.22 10.55
CA MET A 116 -14.62 -4.77 9.30
C MET A 116 -14.68 -3.73 8.19
N ALA A 117 -13.69 -3.75 7.30
CA ALA A 117 -13.74 -3.06 6.03
C ALA A 117 -13.29 -3.98 4.90
N PHE A 118 -13.83 -3.70 3.71
CA PHE A 118 -13.59 -4.43 2.49
C PHE A 118 -12.96 -3.47 1.51
N VAL A 119 -11.76 -3.79 1.04
CA VAL A 119 -10.96 -2.91 0.19
C VAL A 119 -10.57 -3.69 -1.06
N ARG A 120 -10.63 -3.05 -2.22
CA ARG A 120 -9.99 -3.54 -3.43
C ARG A 120 -8.89 -2.60 -3.85
N GLY A 121 -7.89 -3.13 -4.55
CA GLY A 121 -6.86 -2.33 -5.14
C GLY A 121 -6.30 -2.93 -6.42
N THR A 122 -5.52 -2.11 -7.11
CA THR A 122 -4.78 -2.51 -8.30
C THR A 122 -3.42 -1.83 -8.26
N LEU A 123 -2.37 -2.60 -8.47
CA LEU A 123 -1.01 -2.07 -8.64
C LEU A 123 -0.79 -1.78 -10.12
N TRP A 124 -0.31 -0.57 -10.42
CA TRP A 124 -0.06 -0.07 -11.76
C TRP A 124 1.41 0.30 -11.95
N GLN A 125 1.94 0.04 -13.14
CA GLN A 125 3.18 0.64 -13.65
C GLN A 125 2.85 1.41 -14.92
N GLY A 126 2.84 2.76 -14.82
CA GLY A 126 2.26 3.61 -15.86
C GLY A 126 0.79 3.25 -16.10
N ASP A 127 0.47 2.87 -17.34
CA ASP A 127 -0.87 2.46 -17.76
C ASP A 127 -1.11 0.94 -17.71
N VAL A 128 -0.14 0.17 -17.22
CA VAL A 128 -0.23 -1.30 -17.12
C VAL A 128 -0.63 -1.71 -15.72
N ALA A 129 -1.78 -2.36 -15.58
CA ALA A 129 -2.15 -3.04 -14.33
C ALA A 129 -1.33 -4.32 -14.19
N ILE A 130 -0.48 -4.39 -13.16
CA ILE A 130 0.40 -5.55 -12.91
C ILE A 130 -0.22 -6.54 -11.92
N THR A 131 -1.01 -6.06 -10.96
CA THR A 131 -1.76 -6.91 -10.04
C THR A 131 -3.12 -6.31 -9.71
N ALA A 132 -4.10 -7.16 -9.47
CA ALA A 132 -5.39 -6.79 -8.87
C ALA A 132 -5.60 -7.60 -7.60
N TYR A 133 -6.20 -6.97 -6.58
CA TYR A 133 -6.38 -7.60 -5.28
C TYR A 133 -7.62 -7.08 -4.55
N SER A 134 -8.11 -7.90 -3.63
CA SER A 134 -9.15 -7.53 -2.67
C SER A 134 -8.84 -8.15 -1.33
N GLY A 135 -9.17 -7.47 -0.25
CA GLY A 135 -9.00 -8.01 1.08
C GLY A 135 -9.99 -7.46 2.09
N THR A 136 -10.16 -8.22 3.16
CA THR A 136 -10.94 -7.84 4.31
C THR A 136 -9.99 -7.49 5.46
N VAL A 137 -10.21 -6.33 6.07
CA VAL A 137 -9.43 -5.87 7.21
C VAL A 137 -10.32 -5.68 8.44
N ARG A 138 -9.74 -5.94 9.62
CA ARG A 138 -10.40 -5.76 10.91
C ARG A 138 -9.73 -4.63 11.70
N LYS A 139 -10.52 -3.64 12.11
CA LYS A 139 -10.12 -2.57 13.04
C LYS A 139 -9.98 -3.12 14.47
N LEU A 140 -8.87 -2.79 15.11
CA LEU A 140 -8.51 -3.16 16.48
C LEU A 140 -8.80 -2.04 17.49
N ASP A 141 -8.90 -0.79 17.03
CA ASP A 141 -9.18 0.35 17.90
C ASP A 141 -10.49 0.15 18.68
N LYS A 142 -10.50 0.58 19.95
CA LYS A 142 -11.74 0.67 20.74
C LYS A 142 -12.59 1.80 20.17
N ARG A 143 -13.90 1.56 20.01
CA ARG A 143 -14.87 2.58 19.59
C ARG A 143 -14.81 3.81 20.48
#